data_AF-A0A2D5PPA0-F1
#
_entry.id   AF-A0A2D5PPA0-F1
#
_cell.length_a   1.000
_cell.length_b   1.000
_cell.length_c   1.000
_cell.angle_alpha   90.00
_cell.angle_beta   90.00
_cell.angle_gamma   90.00
#
_symmetry.space_group_name_H-M   'P 1'
#
loop_
_entity.id
_entity.type
_entity.pdbx_description
1 polymer ?
#
loop_
_entity_poly.entity_id
_entity_poly.type
_entity_poly.pdbx_seq_one_letter_code
_entity_poly.pdbx_strand_id
1 'polypeptide(L)'
;MSQELVTYIVLGSESRLNGVKLPLSNKYEEYIFSNFDFQSSIEDQLNESITNSKGELIVFLPPSSFPNTAAKEALKKIALIGLSSWGWFEYSLTRKNIIQNIKKVSTLVRSIPDLEQGIYFTKRLYFSVGGIGTFGNSPFTEISKRFYSRIDPQNPLPALIIRTKNLKLD
;
A
#
# COMPACT_ATOMS: atom_id res chain seq x y z
N MET A 1 20.30 -4.19 -10.20
CA MET A 1 19.29 -3.87 -11.23
C MET A 1 17.93 -4.21 -10.65
N SER A 2 16.97 -3.28 -10.68
CA SER A 2 15.58 -3.55 -10.28
C SER A 2 14.99 -4.59 -11.23
N GLN A 3 14.52 -5.71 -10.69
CA GLN A 3 13.77 -6.69 -11.47
C GLN A 3 12.34 -6.14 -11.68
N GLU A 4 11.71 -6.47 -12.81
CA GLU A 4 10.29 -6.16 -13.13
C GLU A 4 9.27 -6.77 -12.15
N LEU A 5 9.74 -7.41 -11.08
CA LEU A 5 8.95 -8.27 -10.23
C LEU A 5 8.03 -7.45 -9.33
N VAL A 6 6.73 -7.70 -9.50
CA VAL A 6 5.66 -7.15 -8.67
C VAL A 6 5.13 -8.24 -7.76
N THR A 7 5.03 -7.98 -6.45
CA THR A 7 4.39 -8.89 -5.52
C THR A 7 2.99 -8.40 -5.17
N TYR A 8 2.00 -9.22 -5.50
CA TYR A 8 0.60 -9.05 -5.15
C TYR A 8 0.30 -9.79 -3.85
N ILE A 9 -0.05 -9.05 -2.81
CA ILE A 9 -0.48 -9.60 -1.52
C ILE A 9 -2.00 -9.43 -1.43
N VAL A 10 -2.72 -10.55 -1.43
CA VAL A 10 -4.18 -10.56 -1.32
C VAL A 10 -4.58 -10.55 0.16
N LEU A 11 -5.23 -9.46 0.56
CA LEU A 11 -5.61 -9.17 1.93
C LEU A 11 -6.97 -9.78 2.29
N GLY A 12 -7.03 -10.60 3.34
CA GLY A 12 -8.30 -11.14 3.83
C GLY A 12 -8.13 -12.03 5.06
N SER A 13 -9.22 -12.30 5.78
CA SER A 13 -9.25 -13.36 6.78
C SER A 13 -9.20 -14.72 6.10
N GLU A 14 -8.78 -15.76 6.83
CA GLU A 14 -8.80 -17.15 6.36
C GLU A 14 -10.14 -17.53 5.70
N SER A 15 -11.25 -17.20 6.38
CA SER A 15 -12.61 -17.43 5.88
C SER A 15 -12.93 -16.71 4.57
N ARG A 16 -12.38 -15.51 4.34
CA ARG A 16 -12.60 -14.73 3.11
C ARG A 16 -11.69 -15.17 1.96
N LEU A 17 -10.53 -15.73 2.29
CA LEU A 17 -9.59 -16.26 1.31
C LEU A 17 -9.94 -17.71 0.92
N ASN A 18 -10.75 -18.40 1.74
CA ASN A 18 -11.23 -19.74 1.44
C ASN A 18 -12.02 -19.74 0.10
N GLY A 19 -11.50 -20.48 -0.88
CA GLY A 19 -12.08 -20.57 -2.23
C GLY A 19 -11.56 -19.53 -3.23
N VAL A 20 -10.74 -18.55 -2.81
CA VAL A 20 -10.06 -17.64 -3.74
C VAL A 20 -8.91 -18.38 -4.41
N LYS A 21 -8.83 -18.33 -5.74
CA LYS A 21 -7.72 -18.91 -6.50
C LYS A 21 -6.72 -17.82 -6.87
N LEU A 22 -5.47 -17.96 -6.45
CA LEU A 22 -4.39 -17.10 -6.91
C LEU A 22 -3.99 -17.46 -8.35
N PRO A 23 -3.68 -16.46 -9.19
CA PRO A 23 -2.93 -16.69 -10.41
C PRO A 23 -1.57 -17.33 -10.10
N LEU A 24 -1.04 -18.07 -11.08
CA LEU A 24 0.30 -18.66 -10.96
C LEU A 24 1.36 -17.56 -10.99
N SER A 25 2.28 -17.63 -10.03
CA SER A 25 3.46 -16.76 -10.00
C SER A 25 4.41 -17.09 -11.16
N ASN A 26 5.10 -16.08 -11.68
CA ASN A 26 6.08 -16.20 -12.74
C ASN A 26 7.31 -15.32 -12.46
N LYS A 27 8.19 -15.15 -13.45
CA LYS A 27 9.41 -14.34 -13.31
C LYS A 27 9.16 -12.86 -12.95
N TYR A 28 7.98 -12.33 -13.28
CA TYR A 28 7.62 -10.91 -13.17
C TYR A 28 6.48 -10.64 -12.18
N GLU A 29 5.79 -11.68 -11.73
CA GLU A 29 4.63 -11.55 -10.84
C GLU A 29 4.71 -12.61 -9.74
N GLU A 30 4.59 -12.18 -8.50
CA GLU A 30 4.45 -13.05 -7.33
C GLU A 30 3.08 -12.82 -6.69
N TYR A 31 2.40 -13.90 -6.29
CA TYR A 31 1.11 -13.84 -5.62
C TYR A 31 1.19 -14.51 -4.26
N ILE A 32 0.78 -13.79 -3.22
CA ILE A 32 0.82 -14.24 -1.81
C ILE A 32 -0.54 -13.97 -1.18
N PHE A 33 -1.04 -14.90 -0.37
CA PHE A 33 -2.17 -14.65 0.53
C PHE A 33 -1.67 -14.12 1.86
N SER A 34 -2.27 -13.06 2.39
CA SER A 34 -2.08 -12.72 3.79
C SER A 34 -3.13 -13.49 4.60
N ASN A 35 -2.80 -14.71 5.01
CA ASN A 35 -3.69 -15.49 5.87
C ASN A 35 -3.56 -15.01 7.32
N PHE A 36 -4.22 -13.88 7.64
CA PHE A 36 -4.05 -13.25 8.94
C PHE A 36 -4.51 -14.16 10.08
N ASP A 37 -3.57 -14.48 10.97
CA ASP A 37 -3.85 -15.12 12.24
C ASP A 37 -4.15 -14.04 13.29
N PHE A 38 -5.29 -14.13 13.98
CA PHE A 38 -5.66 -13.17 15.02
C PHE A 38 -4.87 -13.35 16.33
N GLN A 39 -4.04 -14.41 16.44
CA GLN A 39 -3.20 -14.63 17.61
C GLN A 39 -1.93 -13.76 17.65
N SER A 40 -1.52 -13.19 16.52
CA SER A 40 -0.39 -12.24 16.45
C SER A 40 -0.82 -10.93 15.79
N SER A 41 0.01 -9.89 15.90
CA SER A 41 -0.34 -8.59 15.33
C SER A 41 -0.41 -8.70 13.80
N ILE A 42 -1.46 -8.13 13.21
CA ILE A 42 -1.65 -8.14 11.75
C ILE A 42 -0.54 -7.31 11.08
N GLU A 43 -0.12 -6.26 11.77
CA GLU A 43 0.98 -5.39 11.40
C GLU A 43 2.29 -6.16 11.22
N ASP A 44 2.67 -6.99 12.20
CA ASP A 44 3.93 -7.75 12.15
C ASP A 44 3.88 -8.81 11.05
N GLN A 45 2.75 -9.51 10.90
CA GLN A 45 2.55 -10.46 9.80
C GLN A 45 2.65 -9.78 8.42
N LEU A 46 2.09 -8.58 8.26
CA LEU A 46 2.23 -7.80 7.03
C LEU A 46 3.66 -7.36 6.78
N ASN A 47 4.33 -6.86 7.82
CA ASN A 47 5.73 -6.44 7.74
C ASN A 47 6.62 -7.61 7.33
N GLU A 48 6.41 -8.78 7.93
CA GLU A 48 7.13 -10.01 7.58
C GLU A 48 6.84 -10.47 6.16
N SER A 49 5.56 -10.50 5.75
CA SER A 49 5.15 -10.88 4.39
C SER A 49 5.77 -9.95 3.34
N ILE A 50 5.77 -8.64 3.59
CA ILE A 50 6.42 -7.67 2.72
C ILE A 50 7.94 -7.87 2.72
N THR A 51 8.56 -8.08 3.88
CA THR A 51 10.02 -8.31 3.96
C THR A 51 10.44 -9.51 3.13
N ASN A 52 9.69 -10.62 3.24
CA ASN A 52 10.00 -11.90 2.61
C ASN A 52 9.57 -12.01 1.14
N SER A 53 8.71 -11.10 0.66
CA SER A 53 8.31 -11.08 -0.75
C SER A 53 9.51 -10.81 -1.67
N LYS A 54 9.39 -11.15 -2.96
CA LYS A 54 10.49 -11.02 -3.92
C LYS A 54 10.47 -9.70 -4.69
N GLY A 55 9.29 -9.16 -4.99
CA GLY A 55 9.13 -7.93 -5.78
C GLY A 55 9.43 -6.68 -4.98
N GLU A 56 10.06 -5.68 -5.60
CA GLU A 56 10.26 -4.36 -4.98
C GLU A 56 8.97 -3.54 -4.94
N LEU A 57 8.09 -3.76 -5.91
CA LEU A 57 6.76 -3.18 -5.95
C LEU A 57 5.78 -4.14 -5.28
N ILE A 58 5.16 -3.69 -4.20
CA ILE A 58 4.11 -4.40 -3.49
C ILE A 58 2.76 -3.85 -3.93
N VAL A 59 1.79 -4.74 -4.07
CA VAL A 59 0.41 -4.39 -4.39
C VAL A 59 -0.50 -5.11 -3.41
N PHE A 60 -1.24 -4.35 -2.61
CA PHE A 60 -2.31 -4.89 -1.80
C PHE A 60 -3.59 -5.00 -2.60
N LEU A 61 -4.14 -6.21 -2.61
CA LEU A 61 -5.38 -6.54 -3.31
C LEU A 61 -6.44 -6.97 -2.29
N PRO A 62 -7.71 -6.53 -2.42
CA PRO A 62 -8.81 -7.20 -1.75
C PRO A 62 -9.02 -8.60 -2.32
N PRO A 63 -9.76 -9.48 -1.61
CA PRO A 63 -10.05 -10.82 -2.10
C PRO A 63 -10.73 -10.77 -3.48
N SER A 64 -10.34 -11.68 -4.36
CA SER A 64 -10.90 -11.83 -5.72
C SER A 64 -10.76 -10.61 -6.65
N SER A 65 -9.94 -9.62 -6.30
CA SER A 65 -9.76 -8.39 -7.08
C SER A 65 -8.37 -8.35 -7.72
N PHE A 66 -8.25 -8.92 -8.91
CA PHE A 66 -6.98 -8.99 -9.64
C PHE A 66 -6.90 -7.92 -10.75
N PRO A 67 -5.73 -7.29 -10.96
CA PRO A 67 -5.55 -6.32 -12.02
C PRO A 67 -5.65 -6.98 -13.40
N ASN A 68 -6.21 -6.23 -14.36
CA ASN A 68 -6.22 -6.63 -15.77
C ASN A 68 -4.82 -6.54 -16.40
N THR A 69 -4.68 -7.00 -17.64
CA THR A 69 -3.40 -7.03 -18.37
C THR A 69 -2.74 -5.65 -18.48
N ALA A 70 -3.52 -4.62 -18.84
CA ALA A 70 -3.01 -3.25 -18.95
C ALA A 70 -2.47 -2.71 -17.61
N ALA A 71 -3.19 -2.93 -16.51
CA ALA A 71 -2.75 -2.54 -15.18
C ALA A 71 -1.50 -3.32 -14.74
N LYS A 72 -1.43 -4.62 -15.04
CA LYS A 72 -0.23 -5.43 -14.77
C LYS A 72 1.00 -4.90 -15.51
N GLU A 73 0.87 -4.54 -16.78
CA GLU A 73 1.96 -3.95 -17.56
C GLU A 73 2.42 -2.61 -16.99
N ALA A 74 1.47 -1.75 -16.58
CA ALA A 74 1.79 -0.48 -15.94
C ALA A 74 2.55 -0.69 -14.62
N LEU A 75 2.11 -1.62 -13.78
CA LEU A 75 2.78 -1.95 -12.52
C LEU A 75 4.20 -2.50 -12.74
N LYS A 76 4.42 -3.36 -13.74
CA LYS A 76 5.77 -3.84 -14.09
C LYS A 76 6.69 -2.70 -14.53
N LYS A 77 6.18 -1.77 -15.35
CA LYS A 77 6.94 -0.56 -15.74
C LYS A 77 7.30 0.28 -14.52
N ILE A 78 6.39 0.44 -13.56
CA ILE A 78 6.68 1.15 -12.30
C ILE A 78 7.77 0.42 -11.49
N ALA A 79 7.70 -0.91 -11.40
CA ALA A 79 8.70 -1.71 -10.70
C ALA A 79 10.11 -1.55 -11.30
N LEU A 80 10.23 -1.43 -12.63
CA LEU A 80 11.50 -1.19 -13.32
C LEU A 80 12.15 0.14 -12.95
N ILE A 81 11.35 1.20 -12.85
CA ILE A 81 11.84 2.57 -12.65
C ILE A 81 12.68 2.66 -11.37
N GLY A 82 12.37 1.86 -10.34
CA GLY A 82 13.15 1.78 -9.11
C GLY A 82 13.08 3.05 -8.23
N LEU A 83 12.18 3.98 -8.54
CA LEU A 83 11.91 5.15 -7.73
C LEU A 83 10.90 4.82 -6.63
N SER A 84 11.06 5.45 -5.46
CA SER A 84 10.09 5.34 -4.38
C SER A 84 8.76 5.96 -4.81
N SER A 85 7.82 5.09 -5.13
CA SER A 85 6.48 5.46 -5.61
C SER A 85 5.41 4.70 -4.86
N TRP A 86 4.21 5.27 -4.85
CA TRP A 86 2.97 4.62 -4.45
C TRP A 86 1.81 5.23 -5.23
N GLY A 87 0.68 4.54 -5.21
CA GLY A 87 -0.56 5.03 -5.75
C GLY A 87 -1.65 4.00 -5.57
N TRP A 88 -2.81 4.26 -6.16
CA TRP A 88 -3.95 3.36 -6.09
C TRP A 88 -4.61 3.24 -7.46
N PHE A 89 -5.39 2.18 -7.64
CA PHE A 89 -6.14 1.92 -8.87
C PHE A 89 -7.47 1.24 -8.56
N GLU A 90 -8.46 1.52 -9.40
CA GLU A 90 -9.76 0.87 -9.34
C GLU A 90 -9.74 -0.45 -10.12
N TYR A 91 -10.38 -1.48 -9.57
CA TYR A 91 -10.65 -2.71 -10.32
C TYR A 91 -11.83 -2.45 -11.26
N SER A 92 -11.70 -2.87 -12.52
CA SER A 92 -12.64 -2.59 -13.60
C SER A 92 -14.11 -2.67 -13.19
N LEU A 93 -14.84 -1.55 -13.38
CA LEU A 93 -16.27 -1.29 -13.64
C LEU A 93 -17.42 -2.28 -13.32
N THR A 94 -17.23 -3.52 -12.89
CA THR A 94 -18.32 -4.47 -12.62
C THR A 94 -19.05 -4.20 -11.31
N ARG A 95 -18.55 -3.28 -10.45
CA ARG A 95 -19.31 -2.70 -9.33
C ARG A 95 -20.06 -1.41 -9.67
N LYS A 96 -20.34 -1.13 -10.95
CA LYS A 96 -21.17 0.04 -11.33
C LYS A 96 -22.63 -0.02 -10.84
N ASN A 97 -23.17 -1.19 -10.45
CA ASN A 97 -24.64 -1.32 -10.29
C ASN A 97 -25.21 -1.36 -8.86
N ILE A 98 -24.41 -1.24 -7.79
CA ILE A 98 -24.97 -1.31 -6.41
C ILE A 98 -24.89 0.04 -5.66
N ILE A 99 -23.96 0.93 -6.04
CA ILE A 99 -23.70 2.18 -5.28
C ILE A 99 -24.24 3.43 -5.99
N GLN A 100 -24.67 3.34 -7.26
CA GLN A 100 -25.12 4.50 -8.05
C GLN A 100 -26.36 5.23 -7.48
N ASN A 101 -27.13 4.60 -6.59
CA ASN A 101 -28.34 5.21 -6.01
C ASN A 101 -28.20 5.78 -4.59
N ILE A 102 -27.03 5.69 -3.92
CA ILE A 102 -26.91 6.12 -2.51
C ILE A 102 -26.00 7.35 -2.29
N LYS A 103 -25.09 7.69 -3.22
CA LYS A 103 -24.10 8.77 -2.95
C LYS A 103 -24.07 9.90 -3.99
N LYS A 104 -25.24 10.44 -4.35
CA LYS A 104 -25.35 11.78 -4.96
C LYS A 104 -24.97 12.94 -4.00
N VAL A 105 -24.50 12.66 -2.78
CA VAL A 105 -24.14 13.66 -1.77
C VAL A 105 -22.84 13.25 -1.07
N SER A 106 -21.69 13.53 -1.70
CA SER A 106 -20.38 13.82 -1.07
C SER A 106 -19.25 13.64 -2.10
N THR A 107 -19.17 14.55 -3.05
CA THR A 107 -17.95 14.86 -3.78
C THR A 107 -16.93 15.52 -2.86
N LEU A 108 -16.50 14.81 -1.81
CA LEU A 108 -15.12 14.92 -1.35
C LEU A 108 -14.36 13.98 -2.26
N VAL A 109 -13.58 14.56 -3.19
CA VAL A 109 -12.53 13.86 -3.91
C VAL A 109 -11.61 13.26 -2.86
N ARG A 110 -11.90 12.03 -2.42
CA ARG A 110 -11.07 11.34 -1.44
C ARG A 110 -9.78 10.98 -2.18
N SER A 111 -8.72 11.71 -1.87
CA SER A 111 -7.33 11.36 -2.21
C SER A 111 -6.85 10.06 -1.54
N ILE A 112 -7.74 9.34 -0.86
CA ILE A 112 -7.43 8.21 0.01
C ILE A 112 -8.22 6.99 -0.49
N PRO A 113 -7.56 5.89 -0.86
CA PRO A 113 -8.21 4.70 -1.35
C PRO A 113 -9.05 3.99 -0.28
N ASP A 114 -10.19 3.46 -0.71
CA ASP A 114 -11.04 2.57 0.10
C ASP A 114 -10.58 1.11 -0.06
N LEU A 115 -11.02 0.21 0.82
CA LEU A 115 -10.65 -1.22 0.80
C LEU A 115 -11.07 -1.93 -0.50
N GLU A 116 -11.98 -1.31 -1.29
CA GLU A 116 -12.43 -1.79 -2.60
C GLU A 116 -11.47 -1.44 -3.75
N GLN A 117 -10.39 -0.68 -3.49
CA GLN A 117 -9.38 -0.27 -4.45
C GLN A 117 -8.05 -0.98 -4.18
N GLY A 118 -7.20 -1.12 -5.20
CA GLY A 118 -5.85 -1.64 -5.04
C GLY A 118 -4.90 -0.53 -4.71
N ILE A 119 -4.00 -0.74 -3.76
CA ILE A 119 -2.90 0.18 -3.47
C ILE A 119 -1.58 -0.49 -3.83
N TYR A 120 -0.72 0.24 -4.52
CA TYR A 120 0.65 -0.19 -4.82
C TYR A 120 1.64 0.76 -4.16
N PHE A 121 2.80 0.23 -3.79
CA PHE A 121 3.89 1.00 -3.24
C PHE A 121 5.21 0.23 -3.34
N THR A 122 6.32 0.95 -3.35
CA THR A 122 7.64 0.34 -3.24
C THR A 122 7.96 -0.06 -1.81
N LYS A 123 8.61 -1.21 -1.61
CA LYS A 123 9.06 -1.68 -0.29
C LYS A 123 9.86 -0.64 0.47
N ARG A 124 10.81 -0.01 -0.22
CA ARG A 124 11.63 1.06 0.37
C ARG A 124 10.76 2.18 0.94
N LEU A 125 9.71 2.59 0.22
CA LEU A 125 8.79 3.62 0.71
C LEU A 125 8.01 3.13 1.94
N TYR A 126 7.48 1.92 1.89
CA TYR A 126 6.75 1.29 3.00
C TYR A 126 7.55 1.28 4.31
N PHE A 127 8.76 0.73 4.32
CA PHE A 127 9.57 0.66 5.54
C PHE A 127 10.03 2.04 6.00
N SER A 128 10.23 2.96 5.06
CA SER A 128 10.68 4.31 5.39
C SER A 128 9.64 5.20 6.07
N VAL A 129 8.35 4.84 6.00
CA VAL A 129 7.27 5.46 6.77
C VAL A 129 6.91 4.66 8.04
N GLY A 130 7.72 3.64 8.38
CA GLY A 130 7.50 2.78 9.53
C GLY A 130 6.43 1.71 9.31
N GLY A 131 6.19 1.30 8.06
CA GLY A 131 5.22 0.27 7.70
C GLY A 131 3.76 0.77 7.71
N ILE A 132 2.82 -0.17 7.83
CA ILE A 132 1.37 0.10 7.73
C ILE A 132 0.86 1.02 8.84
N GLY A 133 1.51 1.03 10.01
CA GLY A 133 0.98 1.70 11.20
C GLY A 133 -0.05 0.85 11.91
N THR A 134 -1.06 1.48 12.50
CA THR A 134 -2.13 0.77 13.20
C THR A 134 -3.12 0.16 12.20
N PHE A 135 -3.24 -1.16 12.20
CA PHE A 135 -4.17 -1.92 11.38
C PHE A 135 -5.58 -1.88 11.99
N GLY A 136 -6.22 -0.71 11.88
CA GLY A 136 -7.60 -0.49 12.34
C GLY A 136 -8.65 -0.73 11.24
N ASN A 137 -9.80 -0.07 11.38
CA ASN A 137 -10.92 -0.20 10.43
C ASN A 137 -10.63 0.30 9.01
N SER A 138 -9.52 1.02 8.79
CA SER A 138 -9.19 1.64 7.49
C SER A 138 -7.67 1.58 7.19
N PRO A 139 -7.10 0.38 6.98
CA PRO A 139 -5.66 0.19 6.85
C PRO A 139 -5.06 0.95 5.65
N PHE A 140 -5.80 1.03 4.54
CA PHE A 140 -5.38 1.79 3.36
C PHE A 140 -5.40 3.30 3.59
N THR A 141 -6.30 3.79 4.43
CA THR A 141 -6.30 5.20 4.84
C THR A 141 -5.09 5.54 5.70
N GLU A 142 -4.75 4.67 6.66
CA GLU A 142 -3.60 4.87 7.54
C GLU A 142 -2.29 4.93 6.74
N ILE A 143 -2.03 3.93 5.90
CA ILE A 143 -0.79 3.91 5.10
C ILE A 143 -0.74 5.06 4.07
N SER A 144 -1.88 5.43 3.48
CA SER A 144 -1.91 6.55 2.52
C SER A 144 -1.56 7.88 3.19
N LYS A 145 -2.06 8.15 4.41
CA LYS A 145 -1.67 9.33 5.19
C LYS A 145 -0.17 9.37 5.44
N ARG A 146 0.43 8.22 5.76
CA ARG A 146 1.88 8.08 5.98
C ARG A 146 2.69 8.31 4.71
N PHE A 147 2.21 7.82 3.57
CA PHE A 147 2.87 8.10 2.29
C PHE A 147 2.78 9.58 1.92
N TYR A 148 1.63 10.22 2.14
CA TYR A 148 1.48 11.65 1.92
C TYR A 148 2.38 12.48 2.83
N SER A 149 2.50 12.17 4.13
CA SER A 149 3.37 12.93 5.04
C SER A 149 4.85 12.89 4.68
N ARG A 150 5.27 11.86 3.93
CA ARG A 150 6.64 11.69 3.44
C ARG A 150 6.91 12.44 2.12
N ILE A 151 5.87 12.61 1.30
CA ILE A 151 5.94 13.29 0.00
C ILE A 151 5.62 14.78 0.13
N ASP A 152 4.85 15.16 1.16
CA ASP A 152 4.62 16.55 1.50
C ASP A 152 5.98 17.20 1.76
N PRO A 153 6.37 18.23 0.98
CA PRO A 153 7.59 18.96 1.25
C PRO A 153 7.47 19.54 2.65
N GLN A 154 8.10 18.87 3.61
CA GLN A 154 8.33 19.43 4.92
C GLN A 154 9.04 20.75 4.66
N ASN A 155 8.34 21.86 4.90
CA ASN A 155 9.00 23.15 4.97
C ASN A 155 10.21 22.92 5.89
N PRO A 156 11.44 23.08 5.38
CA PRO A 156 12.62 22.74 6.18
C PRO A 156 12.47 23.52 7.48
N LEU A 157 12.48 22.80 8.60
CA LEU A 157 12.49 23.46 9.90
C LEU A 157 13.62 24.49 9.83
N PRO A 158 13.37 25.75 10.23
CA PRO A 158 14.42 26.75 10.25
C PRO A 158 15.59 26.15 11.02
N ALA A 159 16.80 26.25 10.45
CA ALA A 159 17.98 25.65 11.05
C ALA A 159 18.04 26.03 12.53
N LEU A 160 18.15 25.02 13.40
CA LEU A 160 18.32 25.18 14.84
C LEU A 160 19.71 25.77 15.13
N ILE A 161 19.94 26.99 14.70
CA ILE A 161 21.07 27.80 15.13
C ILE A 161 20.65 28.45 16.44
N ILE A 162 20.86 27.75 17.56
CA ILE A 162 20.72 28.33 18.88
C ILE A 162 21.92 29.27 19.10
N ARG A 163 21.80 30.55 18.76
CA ARG A 163 22.72 31.59 19.24
C ARG A 163 22.32 32.00 20.65
N THR A 164 22.72 31.22 21.65
CA THR A 164 22.64 31.66 23.05
C THR A 164 23.93 32.41 23.43
N LYS A 165 23.79 33.63 23.98
CA LYS A 165 24.91 34.34 24.62
C LYS A 165 25.07 33.96 26.09
N ASN A 166 24.10 33.24 26.65
CA ASN A 166 23.96 32.98 28.08
C ASN A 166 23.82 31.48 28.36
N LEU A 167 24.72 30.66 27.79
CA LEU A 167 24.83 29.27 28.20
C LEU A 167 25.54 29.24 29.57
N LYS A 168 24.78 29.10 30.64
CA LYS A 168 25.34 28.66 31.93
C LYS A 168 25.21 27.15 31.99
N LEU A 169 26.36 26.49 31.94
CA LEU A 169 26.48 25.06 32.20
C LEU A 169 26.78 24.95 33.69
N ASP A 170 25.81 24.42 34.44
CA ASP A 170 26.03 23.97 35.83
C ASP A 170 26.61 22.55 35.82
#